data_AF-A0A8X7VHC7-F1
#
_entry.id   AF-A0A8X7VHC7-F1
#
_cell.length_a   1.000
_cell.length_b   1.000
_cell.length_c   1.000
_cell.angle_alpha   90.00
_cell.angle_beta   90.00
_cell.angle_gamma   90.00
#
_symmetry.space_group_name_H-M   'P 1'
#
loop_
_entity.id
_entity.type
_entity.pdbx_description
1 polymer ?
#
loop_
_entity_poly.entity_id
_entity_poly.type
_entity_poly.pdbx_seq_one_letter_code
_entity_poly.pdbx_strand_id
1 'polypeptide(L)'
;MARLTLRPDNHFFSSPIHAHNHPFLSLYTLTPRSFPHHHTPLRSRVKCSASGTERVRESKKLPKSPPIKEDLPNPGSESSDALSTEKTGIEQNWPPWKNIPERYKLIGATSLAFVICNMDKVNLSIAIIPMSHQFGWSSSVAGLVQSSFFWGYALSQLPGGWLSKIFGGRKVLEIGVFTWSFATALVPLLAGFMPGLIFSRILVGIGEGVSPSAATDLIARTIPVGERSRAVGFVFGGLSLGSVLGLLLAPPIIQTFNWESVFYLFGLLGIGWFIGFQFLGEEEVSHRGDETTTSHKPENATREELGNSLKEIPWRSFFKSSAVWAMIYTHFCGSWGHYTCLSWLPTYFSEALSLNLRDAAWVSILPPLASIFVTSLASQFADYLISNGVETTTVRKICQTIAFLAPAICMTLSSVDIGLPPWEIAGILTAGLALSSFALSGLYCTHQDISPEYASILLGITNTVGAVPGIVGVALTGFLLDSTHSWTMSLFAPSIFFYLTGTVVWLAFASSKPQKFTKDHDS
;
A
#
# COMPACT_ATOMS: atom_id res chain seq x y z
N MET A 1 1.57 60.77 34.81
CA MET A 1 1.83 59.46 34.19
C MET A 1 3.12 58.92 34.77
N ALA A 2 3.06 57.82 35.53
CA ALA A 2 4.13 57.47 36.46
C ALA A 2 5.27 56.66 35.79
N ARG A 3 6.47 57.26 35.76
CA ARG A 3 7.72 56.50 35.93
C ARG A 3 7.93 56.27 37.43
N LEU A 4 8.43 55.10 37.82
CA LEU A 4 9.10 54.95 39.11
C LEU A 4 10.13 53.82 39.07
N THR A 5 11.40 54.22 39.01
CA THR A 5 12.54 53.41 39.43
C THR A 5 12.82 53.70 40.90
N LEU A 6 13.07 52.69 41.73
CA LEU A 6 14.03 52.75 42.84
C LEU A 6 14.35 51.36 43.43
N ARG A 7 15.57 51.24 43.93
CA ARG A 7 16.26 50.15 44.65
C ARG A 7 16.19 50.43 46.18
N PRO A 8 16.85 49.66 47.09
CA PRO A 8 17.18 48.23 47.15
C PRO A 8 16.79 47.65 48.56
N ASP A 9 17.71 46.94 49.25
CA ASP A 9 17.71 46.48 50.65
C ASP A 9 16.98 45.15 50.97
N ASN A 10 17.50 44.23 51.81
CA ASN A 10 18.82 44.19 52.46
C ASN A 10 19.34 42.76 52.76
N HIS A 11 20.64 42.69 53.03
CA HIS A 11 21.46 41.50 53.33
C HIS A 11 20.94 40.52 54.39
N PHE A 12 21.36 39.24 54.28
CA PHE A 12 22.10 38.57 55.36
C PHE A 12 23.27 37.70 54.82
N PHE A 13 24.43 37.82 55.49
CA PHE A 13 25.70 37.08 55.30
C PHE A 13 25.56 35.60 55.80
N SER A 14 26.46 34.60 55.62
CA SER A 14 27.80 34.38 55.00
C SER A 14 28.07 32.85 55.03
N SER A 15 28.56 32.16 53.97
CA SER A 15 29.97 31.92 53.56
C SER A 15 30.77 30.90 54.43
N PRO A 16 31.88 30.23 53.98
CA PRO A 16 32.37 29.94 52.60
C PRO A 16 33.17 28.59 52.40
N ILE A 17 33.86 28.44 51.23
CA ILE A 17 35.09 27.61 50.95
C ILE A 17 34.91 26.06 50.80
N HIS A 18 35.47 25.30 49.83
CA HIS A 18 36.31 25.47 48.60
C HIS A 18 35.88 24.38 47.57
N ALA A 19 35.74 24.57 46.25
CA ALA A 19 36.68 24.92 45.16
C ALA A 19 37.45 23.72 44.52
N HIS A 20 37.10 23.35 43.26
CA HIS A 20 38.06 23.13 42.15
C HIS A 20 37.43 22.95 40.74
N ASN A 21 38.00 23.66 39.77
CA ASN A 21 38.17 23.39 38.32
C ASN A 21 36.97 23.15 37.36
N HIS A 22 36.66 24.21 36.60
CA HIS A 22 36.21 24.23 35.19
C HIS A 22 37.45 24.26 34.24
N PRO A 23 37.38 24.29 32.87
CA PRO A 23 36.27 24.70 31.99
C PRO A 23 36.12 23.79 30.72
N PHE A 24 35.52 24.14 29.55
CA PHE A 24 34.87 25.35 29.03
C PHE A 24 33.82 24.98 27.96
N LEU A 25 32.77 25.81 27.79
CA LEU A 25 31.97 25.95 26.57
C LEU A 25 31.58 27.43 26.45
N SER A 26 31.78 28.07 25.30
CA SER A 26 31.50 29.50 25.12
C SER A 26 30.80 29.76 23.78
N LEU A 27 29.56 30.27 23.84
CA LEU A 27 28.89 30.87 22.70
C LEU A 27 29.33 32.33 22.56
N TYR A 28 29.60 32.76 21.32
CA TYR A 28 29.65 34.17 20.97
C TYR A 28 28.53 34.53 20.00
N THR A 29 27.69 35.48 20.41
CA THR A 29 26.71 36.17 19.58
C THR A 29 27.38 37.29 18.79
N LEU A 30 27.01 37.48 17.52
CA LEU A 30 27.21 38.75 16.80
C LEU A 30 26.01 39.09 15.90
N THR A 31 25.81 40.39 15.68
CA THR A 31 24.59 41.03 15.17
C THR A 31 24.49 41.09 13.64
N PRO A 32 23.29 41.34 13.07
CA PRO A 32 23.06 41.22 11.62
C PRO A 32 23.53 42.45 10.83
N ARG A 33 23.95 42.21 9.57
CA ARG A 33 24.14 43.23 8.53
C ARG A 33 23.30 42.89 7.29
N SER A 34 22.90 43.95 6.58
CA SER A 34 21.91 43.98 5.49
C SER A 34 22.49 43.72 4.08
N PHE A 35 21.60 43.76 3.07
CA PHE A 35 21.80 43.67 1.59
C PHE A 35 21.68 42.27 0.95
N PRO A 36 21.25 42.16 -0.33
CA PRO A 36 20.00 42.71 -0.89
C PRO A 36 19.19 41.66 -1.70
N HIS A 37 17.95 41.98 -2.09
CA HIS A 37 17.13 41.11 -2.94
C HIS A 37 17.63 41.07 -4.40
N HIS A 38 17.79 39.86 -4.96
CA HIS A 38 17.65 39.61 -6.39
C HIS A 38 16.93 38.28 -6.64
N HIS A 39 15.85 38.33 -7.42
CA HIS A 39 15.15 37.14 -7.93
C HIS A 39 15.75 36.71 -9.27
N THR A 40 16.13 35.44 -9.39
CA THR A 40 16.36 34.78 -10.69
C THR A 40 15.92 33.31 -10.62
N PRO A 41 15.11 32.81 -11.58
CA PRO A 41 14.61 31.44 -11.55
C PRO A 41 15.62 30.46 -12.19
N LEU A 42 16.00 29.41 -11.46
CA LEU A 42 16.86 28.34 -11.96
C LEU A 42 16.06 27.35 -12.82
N ARG A 43 16.18 27.47 -14.14
CA ARG A 43 15.78 26.41 -15.10
C ARG A 43 16.72 25.21 -14.96
N SER A 44 16.20 24.06 -14.56
CA SER A 44 16.90 22.78 -14.72
C SER A 44 16.83 22.33 -16.20
N ARG A 45 17.99 22.07 -16.81
CA ARG A 45 18.08 21.41 -18.13
C ARG A 45 18.34 19.92 -17.91
N VAL A 46 17.42 19.08 -18.40
CA VAL A 46 17.68 17.64 -18.55
C VAL A 46 18.69 17.43 -19.68
N LYS A 47 19.80 16.75 -19.39
CA LYS A 47 20.73 16.23 -20.42
C LYS A 47 20.46 14.73 -20.61
N CYS A 48 19.84 14.36 -21.72
CA CYS A 48 19.92 12.98 -22.20
C CYS A 48 21.30 12.75 -22.84
N SER A 49 21.98 11.69 -22.41
CA SER A 49 23.13 11.13 -23.13
C SER A 49 22.67 9.82 -23.76
N ALA A 50 22.62 9.76 -25.09
CA ALA A 50 22.37 8.53 -25.83
C ALA A 50 23.70 8.03 -26.40
N SER A 51 24.17 6.89 -25.90
CA SER A 51 25.35 6.22 -26.46
C SER A 51 24.99 5.64 -27.83
N GLY A 52 25.84 5.89 -28.83
CA GLY A 52 25.55 5.52 -30.22
C GLY A 52 25.63 4.01 -30.48
N THR A 53 24.84 3.56 -31.44
CA THR A 53 25.03 2.26 -32.11
C THR A 53 25.00 2.50 -33.61
N GLU A 54 25.99 2.01 -34.33
CA GLU A 54 26.15 2.25 -35.76
C GLU A 54 25.01 1.64 -36.57
N ARG A 55 24.51 2.37 -37.59
CA ARG A 55 23.95 1.76 -38.80
C ARG A 55 24.37 2.54 -40.05
N VAL A 56 24.94 1.79 -40.99
CA VAL A 56 25.16 2.22 -42.37
C VAL A 56 23.85 2.10 -43.14
N ARG A 57 23.61 3.05 -44.06
CA ARG A 57 23.20 2.86 -45.48
C ARG A 57 22.04 3.74 -45.98
N GLU A 58 22.26 4.22 -47.20
CA GLU A 58 21.30 4.61 -48.25
C GLU A 58 20.47 5.90 -48.14
N SER A 59 20.80 6.82 -49.06
CA SER A 59 20.05 8.01 -49.40
C SER A 59 18.96 7.71 -50.44
N LYS A 60 17.71 8.10 -50.16
CA LYS A 60 16.64 8.22 -51.17
C LYS A 60 16.03 9.62 -51.15
N LYS A 61 15.84 10.18 -52.34
CA LYS A 61 15.28 11.53 -52.57
C LYS A 61 13.77 11.56 -52.28
N LEU A 62 13.30 12.66 -51.69
CA LEU A 62 11.87 13.03 -51.64
C LEU A 62 11.55 14.04 -52.75
N PRO A 63 10.37 13.96 -53.41
CA PRO A 63 9.93 14.92 -54.43
C PRO A 63 9.27 16.17 -53.81
N LYS A 64 9.20 17.26 -54.60
CA LYS A 64 8.62 18.56 -54.23
C LYS A 64 7.10 18.60 -54.41
N SER A 65 6.40 19.37 -53.58
CA SER A 65 4.99 19.76 -53.76
C SER A 65 4.85 21.09 -54.55
N PRO A 66 3.70 21.31 -55.24
CA PRO A 66 3.38 22.57 -55.94
C PRO A 66 2.65 23.59 -55.04
N PRO A 67 2.55 24.88 -55.45
CA PRO A 67 2.06 25.96 -54.59
C PRO A 67 0.53 26.14 -54.60
N ILE A 68 0.03 26.76 -53.53
CA ILE A 68 -1.36 27.21 -53.36
C ILE A 68 -1.51 28.63 -53.90
N LYS A 69 -2.64 28.94 -54.56
CA LYS A 69 -3.00 30.30 -54.99
C LYS A 69 -3.71 31.06 -53.87
N GLU A 70 -3.39 32.34 -53.73
CA GLU A 70 -4.19 33.32 -52.98
C GLU A 70 -5.23 33.94 -53.91
N ASP A 71 -6.49 34.05 -53.44
CA ASP A 71 -7.52 34.88 -54.05
C ASP A 71 -7.99 35.93 -53.00
N LEU A 72 -7.92 37.20 -53.38
CA LEU A 72 -8.29 38.37 -52.57
C LEU A 72 -9.73 38.83 -52.89
N PRO A 73 -10.53 39.26 -51.89
CA PRO A 73 -11.72 40.08 -52.13
C PRO A 73 -11.40 41.59 -52.10
N ASN A 74 -12.06 42.36 -52.97
CA ASN A 74 -11.91 43.82 -53.11
C ASN A 74 -12.82 44.61 -52.13
N PRO A 75 -12.56 45.90 -51.83
CA PRO A 75 -13.18 46.63 -50.73
C PRO A 75 -14.41 47.49 -51.12
N GLY A 76 -15.26 47.85 -50.13
CA GLY A 76 -16.25 48.93 -50.26
C GLY A 76 -17.20 49.09 -49.07
N SER A 77 -17.28 50.32 -48.51
CA SER A 77 -18.25 50.88 -47.53
C SER A 77 -18.45 50.11 -46.20
N GLU A 78 -18.09 50.65 -45.02
CA GLU A 78 -18.84 51.66 -44.23
C GLU A 78 -20.27 51.22 -43.83
N SER A 79 -20.74 51.29 -42.58
CA SER A 79 -20.15 51.78 -41.31
C SER A 79 -21.03 51.33 -40.10
N SER A 80 -20.76 51.89 -38.91
CA SER A 80 -21.54 51.87 -37.66
C SER A 80 -21.29 50.73 -36.65
N ASP A 81 -20.94 51.14 -35.44
CA ASP A 81 -20.68 50.31 -34.27
C ASP A 81 -21.93 49.65 -33.71
N ALA A 82 -21.81 48.37 -33.36
CA ALA A 82 -22.66 47.74 -32.36
C ALA A 82 -21.78 46.85 -31.47
N LEU A 83 -21.47 47.35 -30.27
CA LEU A 83 -20.68 46.67 -29.24
C LEU A 83 -21.43 45.41 -28.73
N SER A 84 -21.34 44.30 -29.46
CA SER A 84 -21.82 43.01 -28.97
C SER A 84 -20.90 42.54 -27.86
N THR A 85 -21.39 42.60 -26.62
CA THR A 85 -20.67 42.12 -25.44
C THR A 85 -20.31 40.65 -25.62
N GLU A 86 -19.05 40.35 -25.87
CA GLU A 86 -18.53 38.98 -25.87
C GLU A 86 -18.62 38.45 -24.44
N LYS A 87 -19.77 37.86 -24.10
CA LYS A 87 -19.91 37.03 -22.92
C LYS A 87 -19.01 35.83 -23.14
N THR A 88 -17.78 35.93 -22.64
CA THR A 88 -16.93 34.81 -22.27
C THR A 88 -17.60 34.03 -21.14
N GLY A 89 -18.72 33.40 -21.48
CA GLY A 89 -19.32 32.36 -20.68
C GLY A 89 -18.26 31.28 -20.55
N ILE A 90 -17.69 31.18 -19.35
CA ILE A 90 -17.03 29.96 -18.93
C ILE A 90 -18.11 28.89 -19.08
N GLU A 91 -18.01 28.06 -20.13
CA GLU A 91 -18.83 26.85 -20.22
C GLU A 91 -18.51 26.06 -18.96
N GLN A 92 -19.43 26.12 -18.01
CA GLN A 92 -19.39 25.30 -16.82
C GLN A 92 -19.76 23.89 -17.27
N ASN A 93 -18.78 23.23 -17.90
CA ASN A 93 -18.81 21.85 -18.37
C ASN A 93 -18.82 20.94 -17.14
N TRP A 94 -19.95 21.00 -16.44
CA TRP A 94 -20.31 20.16 -15.33
C TRP A 94 -21.01 18.92 -15.90
N PRO A 95 -20.53 17.71 -15.58
CA PRO A 95 -19.46 17.45 -14.61
C PRO A 95 -18.05 17.57 -15.20
N PRO A 96 -17.03 18.00 -14.43
CA PRO A 96 -15.66 18.17 -14.92
C PRO A 96 -15.00 16.87 -15.42
N TRP A 97 -15.57 15.70 -15.08
CA TRP A 97 -15.14 14.40 -15.62
C TRP A 97 -15.66 14.09 -17.03
N LYS A 98 -16.54 14.91 -17.63
CA LYS A 98 -17.14 14.64 -18.95
C LYS A 98 -16.09 14.37 -20.04
N ASN A 99 -15.03 15.19 -20.07
CA ASN A 99 -13.97 15.16 -21.09
C ASN A 99 -12.78 14.22 -20.75
N ILE A 100 -12.84 13.48 -19.63
CA ILE A 100 -11.79 12.53 -19.25
C ILE A 100 -12.00 11.21 -20.02
N PRO A 101 -10.98 10.65 -20.70
CA PRO A 101 -11.07 9.33 -21.36
C PRO A 101 -11.53 8.24 -20.39
N GLU A 102 -12.41 7.33 -20.83
CA GLU A 102 -13.08 6.39 -19.91
C GLU A 102 -12.09 5.49 -19.16
N ARG A 103 -11.00 5.09 -19.81
CA ARG A 103 -9.89 4.37 -19.16
C ARG A 103 -9.38 5.03 -17.88
N TYR A 104 -9.30 6.36 -17.81
CA TYR A 104 -8.86 7.06 -16.59
C TYR A 104 -9.98 7.18 -15.55
N LYS A 105 -11.26 7.28 -15.98
CA LYS A 105 -12.41 7.17 -15.08
C LYS A 105 -12.44 5.79 -14.41
N LEU A 106 -12.23 4.73 -15.18
CA LEU A 106 -12.21 3.34 -14.71
C LEU A 106 -11.06 3.08 -13.73
N ILE A 107 -9.86 3.58 -14.01
CA ILE A 107 -8.72 3.51 -13.09
C ILE A 107 -8.96 4.33 -11.81
N GLY A 108 -9.58 5.51 -11.92
CA GLY A 108 -10.00 6.31 -10.77
C GLY A 108 -11.01 5.59 -9.89
N ALA A 109 -12.07 5.03 -10.48
CA ALA A 109 -13.06 4.24 -9.77
C ALA A 109 -12.44 2.99 -9.12
N THR A 110 -11.57 2.27 -9.85
CA THR A 110 -10.86 1.10 -9.31
C THR A 110 -9.99 1.51 -8.12
N SER A 111 -9.20 2.58 -8.20
CA SER A 111 -8.40 3.07 -7.06
C SER A 111 -9.28 3.41 -5.85
N LEU A 112 -10.44 4.05 -6.06
CA LEU A 112 -11.41 4.34 -5.01
C LEU A 112 -11.98 3.06 -4.36
N ALA A 113 -12.17 1.98 -5.11
CA ALA A 113 -12.55 0.68 -4.52
C ALA A 113 -11.47 0.13 -3.59
N PHE A 114 -10.18 0.29 -3.90
CA PHE A 114 -9.07 -0.10 -3.01
C PHE A 114 -8.93 0.81 -1.78
N VAL A 115 -9.30 2.09 -1.90
CA VAL A 115 -9.44 2.98 -0.73
C VAL A 115 -10.51 2.42 0.21
N ILE A 116 -11.72 2.13 -0.29
CA ILE A 116 -12.83 1.60 0.52
C ILE A 116 -12.47 0.23 1.13
N CYS A 117 -11.98 -0.70 0.33
CA CYS A 117 -11.50 -2.02 0.77
C CYS A 117 -10.51 -1.94 1.94
N ASN A 118 -9.56 -1.00 1.91
CA ASN A 118 -8.61 -0.89 3.02
C ASN A 118 -9.11 -0.05 4.20
N MET A 119 -10.10 0.84 3.99
CA MET A 119 -10.86 1.45 5.08
C MET A 119 -11.64 0.37 5.87
N ASP A 120 -12.32 -0.54 5.17
CA ASP A 120 -13.05 -1.68 5.77
C ASP A 120 -12.12 -2.61 6.55
N LYS A 121 -10.91 -2.88 6.03
CA LYS A 121 -9.90 -3.72 6.68
C LYS A 121 -9.39 -3.13 8.00
N VAL A 122 -9.07 -1.83 8.05
CA VAL A 122 -8.59 -1.18 9.29
C VAL A 122 -9.72 -0.78 10.25
N ASN A 123 -10.97 -0.74 9.78
CA ASN A 123 -12.12 -0.38 10.61
C ASN A 123 -12.27 -1.34 11.80
N LEU A 124 -12.20 -2.65 11.53
CA LEU A 124 -12.42 -3.67 12.55
C LEU A 124 -11.38 -3.61 13.68
N SER A 125 -10.11 -3.31 13.41
CA SER A 125 -9.08 -3.25 14.45
C SER A 125 -9.22 -2.07 15.41
N ILE A 126 -9.99 -1.04 15.05
CA ILE A 126 -10.41 0.02 15.99
C ILE A 126 -11.73 -0.36 16.67
N ALA A 127 -12.73 -0.78 15.89
CA ALA A 127 -14.06 -1.08 16.40
C ALA A 127 -14.11 -2.28 17.36
N ILE A 128 -13.16 -3.22 17.26
CA ILE A 128 -13.06 -4.38 18.16
C ILE A 128 -12.91 -3.98 19.64
N ILE A 129 -12.32 -2.82 19.94
CA ILE A 129 -12.12 -2.33 21.31
C ILE A 129 -13.48 -2.04 22.00
N PRO A 130 -14.32 -1.10 21.52
CA PRO A 130 -15.65 -0.88 22.11
C PRO A 130 -16.60 -2.09 21.94
N MET A 131 -16.50 -2.86 20.85
CA MET A 131 -17.29 -4.09 20.70
C MET A 131 -16.98 -5.10 21.81
N SER A 132 -15.70 -5.32 22.12
CA SER A 132 -15.30 -6.26 23.17
C SER A 132 -15.76 -5.79 24.55
N HIS A 133 -15.71 -4.48 24.81
CA HIS A 133 -16.25 -3.90 26.04
C HIS A 133 -17.79 -4.05 26.15
N GLN A 134 -18.54 -3.84 25.05
CA GLN A 134 -20.00 -3.95 25.04
C GLN A 134 -20.51 -5.39 25.18
N PHE A 135 -19.85 -6.36 24.55
CA PHE A 135 -20.26 -7.76 24.56
C PHE A 135 -19.50 -8.64 25.56
N GLY A 136 -18.56 -8.07 26.34
CA GLY A 136 -17.75 -8.81 27.31
C GLY A 136 -16.84 -9.86 26.67
N TRP A 137 -16.30 -9.57 25.48
CA TRP A 137 -15.43 -10.51 24.75
C TRP A 137 -14.04 -10.57 25.36
N SER A 138 -13.49 -11.79 25.43
CA SER A 138 -12.06 -11.99 25.72
C SER A 138 -11.21 -11.74 24.47
N SER A 139 -9.90 -11.62 24.66
CA SER A 139 -8.93 -11.39 23.58
C SER A 139 -8.94 -12.52 22.55
N SER A 140 -9.19 -13.76 22.98
CA SER A 140 -9.38 -14.93 22.09
C SER A 140 -10.56 -14.74 21.15
N VAL A 141 -11.69 -14.23 21.66
CA VAL A 141 -12.90 -13.97 20.86
C VAL A 141 -12.64 -12.81 19.90
N ALA A 142 -12.02 -11.72 20.37
CA ALA A 142 -11.61 -10.60 19.52
C ALA A 142 -10.64 -11.04 18.41
N GLY A 143 -9.70 -11.94 18.70
CA GLY A 143 -8.78 -12.54 17.73
C GLY A 143 -9.46 -13.48 16.74
N LEU A 144 -10.47 -14.24 17.17
CA LEU A 144 -11.28 -15.09 16.30
C LEU A 144 -12.11 -14.24 15.31
N VAL A 145 -12.78 -13.19 15.81
CA VAL A 145 -13.54 -12.26 14.95
C VAL A 145 -12.64 -11.59 13.93
N GLN A 146 -11.46 -11.08 14.33
CA GLN A 146 -10.51 -10.46 13.41
C GLN A 146 -9.92 -11.45 12.39
N SER A 147 -9.50 -12.64 12.83
CA SER A 147 -8.92 -13.66 11.96
C SER A 147 -9.90 -14.24 10.94
N SER A 148 -11.21 -14.30 11.26
CA SER A 148 -12.24 -14.86 10.37
C SER A 148 -12.34 -14.17 9.00
N PHE A 149 -11.96 -12.88 8.92
CA PHE A 149 -11.78 -12.17 7.65
C PHE A 149 -10.74 -12.87 6.74
N PHE A 150 -9.60 -13.27 7.30
CA PHE A 150 -8.52 -13.89 6.54
C PHE A 150 -8.91 -15.27 6.01
N TRP A 151 -9.91 -15.94 6.58
CA TRP A 151 -10.41 -17.23 6.09
C TRP A 151 -11.03 -17.03 4.70
N GLY A 152 -11.95 -16.06 4.57
CA GLY A 152 -12.55 -15.70 3.28
C GLY A 152 -11.54 -15.11 2.29
N TYR A 153 -10.62 -14.28 2.78
CA TYR A 153 -9.58 -13.65 1.96
C TYR A 153 -8.58 -14.67 1.37
N ALA A 154 -8.15 -15.67 2.14
CA ALA A 154 -7.28 -16.72 1.64
C ALA A 154 -8.00 -17.64 0.63
N LEU A 155 -9.24 -18.02 0.93
CA LEU A 155 -10.03 -18.91 0.07
C LEU A 155 -10.40 -18.30 -1.29
N SER A 156 -10.59 -16.97 -1.36
CA SER A 156 -11.10 -16.29 -2.56
C SER A 156 -10.03 -15.82 -3.54
N GLN A 157 -8.77 -15.68 -3.15
CA GLN A 157 -7.71 -15.17 -4.03
C GLN A 157 -7.45 -16.05 -5.26
N LEU A 158 -7.34 -17.39 -5.09
CA LEU A 158 -7.12 -18.30 -6.22
C LEU A 158 -8.36 -18.39 -7.14
N PRO A 159 -9.60 -18.56 -6.63
CA PRO A 159 -10.81 -18.47 -7.43
C PRO A 159 -11.01 -17.11 -8.10
N GLY A 160 -10.63 -15.99 -7.46
CA GLY A 160 -10.77 -14.65 -8.00
C GLY A 160 -9.99 -14.42 -9.30
N GLY A 161 -8.76 -14.93 -9.37
CA GLY A 161 -7.96 -14.93 -10.60
C GLY A 161 -8.56 -15.77 -11.72
N TRP A 162 -9.17 -16.91 -11.39
CA TRP A 162 -9.90 -17.76 -12.34
C TRP A 162 -11.19 -17.08 -12.84
N LEU A 163 -11.97 -16.51 -11.93
CA LEU A 163 -13.24 -15.84 -12.21
C LEU A 163 -13.03 -14.60 -13.09
N SER A 164 -11.98 -13.82 -12.81
CA SER A 164 -11.64 -12.60 -13.57
C SER A 164 -11.30 -12.90 -15.03
N LYS A 165 -10.69 -14.05 -15.33
CA LYS A 165 -10.41 -14.46 -16.72
C LYS A 165 -11.68 -14.82 -17.51
N ILE A 166 -12.70 -15.38 -16.85
CA ILE A 166 -13.92 -15.88 -17.49
C ILE A 166 -15.00 -14.79 -17.60
N PHE A 167 -15.25 -14.07 -16.50
CA PHE A 167 -16.33 -13.08 -16.42
C PHE A 167 -15.84 -11.64 -16.68
N GLY A 168 -14.52 -11.45 -16.81
CA GLY A 168 -13.86 -10.16 -16.92
C GLY A 168 -13.65 -9.48 -15.57
N GLY A 169 -12.51 -8.84 -15.38
CA GLY A 169 -12.15 -8.14 -14.15
C GLY A 169 -13.16 -7.06 -13.73
N ARG A 170 -13.89 -6.45 -14.67
CA ARG A 170 -14.93 -5.46 -14.37
C ARG A 170 -16.04 -6.05 -13.48
N LYS A 171 -16.68 -7.14 -13.93
CA LYS A 171 -17.81 -7.78 -13.25
C LYS A 171 -17.38 -8.43 -11.93
N VAL A 172 -16.18 -9.00 -11.89
CA VAL A 172 -15.66 -9.60 -10.64
C VAL A 172 -15.34 -8.54 -9.58
N LEU A 173 -14.77 -7.39 -9.98
CA LEU A 173 -14.54 -6.28 -9.06
C LEU A 173 -15.85 -5.73 -8.50
N GLU A 174 -16.82 -5.50 -9.38
CA GLU A 174 -18.15 -4.99 -9.04
C GLU A 174 -18.89 -5.89 -8.03
N ILE A 175 -18.96 -7.20 -8.31
CA ILE A 175 -19.56 -8.19 -7.40
C ILE A 175 -18.77 -8.28 -6.09
N GLY A 176 -17.43 -8.20 -6.15
CA GLY A 176 -16.56 -8.15 -4.97
C GLY A 176 -16.91 -6.98 -4.05
N VAL A 177 -16.97 -5.76 -4.61
CA VAL A 177 -17.29 -4.52 -3.89
C VAL A 177 -18.67 -4.63 -3.25
N PHE A 178 -19.70 -5.02 -4.00
CA PHE A 178 -21.03 -5.20 -3.44
C PHE A 178 -21.04 -6.21 -2.29
N THR A 179 -20.39 -7.37 -2.47
CA THR A 179 -20.36 -8.46 -1.48
C THR A 179 -19.73 -8.02 -0.18
N TRP A 180 -18.54 -7.39 -0.21
CA TRP A 180 -17.89 -6.96 1.02
C TRP A 180 -18.64 -5.79 1.67
N SER A 181 -19.12 -4.82 0.87
CA SER A 181 -19.78 -3.61 1.39
C SER A 181 -21.11 -3.94 2.07
N PHE A 182 -21.89 -4.84 1.48
CA PHE A 182 -23.11 -5.37 2.07
C PHE A 182 -22.81 -6.16 3.36
N ALA A 183 -21.79 -7.03 3.34
CA ALA A 183 -21.39 -7.79 4.51
C ALA A 183 -20.86 -6.90 5.66
N THR A 184 -20.13 -5.81 5.37
CA THR A 184 -19.75 -4.77 6.34
C THR A 184 -21.00 -4.12 6.94
N ALA A 185 -21.97 -3.71 6.12
CA ALA A 185 -23.20 -3.08 6.61
C ALA A 185 -24.06 -4.02 7.48
N LEU A 186 -23.92 -5.35 7.33
CA LEU A 186 -24.57 -6.33 8.20
C LEU A 186 -23.86 -6.55 9.56
N VAL A 187 -22.61 -6.12 9.74
CA VAL A 187 -21.84 -6.35 10.98
C VAL A 187 -22.59 -5.91 12.25
N PRO A 188 -23.17 -4.68 12.33
CA PRO A 188 -23.86 -4.25 13.54
C PRO A 188 -25.10 -5.10 13.87
N LEU A 189 -25.83 -5.56 12.85
CA LEU A 189 -27.02 -6.40 13.01
C LEU A 189 -26.67 -7.82 13.49
N LEU A 190 -25.48 -8.30 13.15
CA LEU A 190 -25.02 -9.66 13.45
C LEU A 190 -24.08 -9.75 14.65
N ALA A 191 -23.60 -8.63 15.20
CA ALA A 191 -22.62 -8.62 16.29
C ALA A 191 -23.08 -9.34 17.57
N GLY A 192 -24.39 -9.30 17.87
CA GLY A 192 -24.99 -10.05 18.99
C GLY A 192 -25.07 -11.57 18.78
N PHE A 193 -24.82 -12.07 17.57
CA PHE A 193 -24.85 -13.49 17.23
C PHE A 193 -23.52 -13.92 16.59
N MET A 194 -22.60 -14.43 17.40
CA MET A 194 -21.22 -14.74 17.02
C MET A 194 -21.05 -15.52 15.70
N PRO A 195 -21.83 -16.58 15.39
CA PRO A 195 -21.72 -17.27 14.11
C PRO A 195 -22.10 -16.39 12.91
N GLY A 196 -23.07 -15.49 13.07
CA GLY A 196 -23.45 -14.50 12.06
C GLY A 196 -22.37 -13.46 11.82
N LEU A 197 -21.75 -12.95 12.90
CA LEU A 197 -20.62 -12.03 12.81
C LEU A 197 -19.42 -12.67 12.09
N ILE A 198 -19.05 -13.90 12.46
CA ILE A 198 -17.98 -14.65 11.79
C ILE A 198 -18.31 -14.86 10.31
N PHE A 199 -19.56 -15.22 9.99
CA PHE A 199 -20.01 -15.39 8.61
C PHE A 199 -19.92 -14.08 7.79
N SER A 200 -20.35 -12.95 8.34
CA SER A 200 -20.22 -11.66 7.64
C SER A 200 -18.76 -11.26 7.43
N ARG A 201 -17.86 -11.51 8.40
CA ARG A 201 -16.42 -11.29 8.23
C ARG A 201 -15.81 -12.18 7.14
N ILE A 202 -16.23 -13.44 7.04
CA ILE A 202 -15.82 -14.33 5.94
C ILE A 202 -16.29 -13.78 4.59
N LEU A 203 -17.53 -13.27 4.49
CA LEU A 203 -18.04 -12.64 3.25
C LEU A 203 -17.25 -11.37 2.87
N VAL A 204 -16.89 -10.52 3.83
CA VAL A 204 -15.99 -9.38 3.60
C VAL A 204 -14.65 -9.86 3.04
N GLY A 205 -14.07 -10.90 3.65
CA GLY A 205 -12.85 -11.54 3.16
C GLY A 205 -12.96 -12.04 1.73
N ILE A 206 -14.08 -12.68 1.36
CA ILE A 206 -14.31 -13.18 0.00
C ILE A 206 -14.36 -12.05 -1.02
N GLY A 207 -15.11 -10.98 -0.74
CA GLY A 207 -15.24 -9.84 -1.65
C GLY A 207 -13.91 -9.07 -1.82
N GLU A 208 -13.18 -8.85 -0.72
CA GLU A 208 -11.87 -8.20 -0.79
C GLU A 208 -10.83 -9.08 -1.51
N GLY A 209 -10.83 -10.40 -1.30
CA GLY A 209 -9.80 -11.30 -1.83
C GLY A 209 -9.88 -11.56 -3.34
N VAL A 210 -11.07 -11.48 -3.96
CA VAL A 210 -11.19 -11.55 -5.44
C VAL A 210 -10.71 -10.27 -6.15
N SER A 211 -10.71 -9.15 -5.43
CA SER A 211 -10.62 -7.81 -6.03
C SER A 211 -9.23 -7.43 -6.56
N PRO A 212 -8.09 -7.80 -5.95
CA PRO A 212 -6.76 -7.63 -6.53
C PRO A 212 -6.60 -8.29 -7.91
N SER A 213 -7.16 -9.50 -8.09
CA SER A 213 -7.14 -10.21 -9.37
C SER A 213 -8.04 -9.55 -10.41
N ALA A 214 -9.23 -9.10 -9.98
CA ALA A 214 -10.17 -8.40 -10.83
C ALA A 214 -9.59 -7.07 -11.36
N ALA A 215 -8.95 -6.30 -10.49
CA ALA A 215 -8.31 -5.04 -10.83
C ALA A 215 -7.11 -5.21 -11.77
N THR A 216 -6.29 -6.24 -11.57
CA THR A 216 -5.14 -6.50 -12.45
C THR A 216 -5.55 -6.95 -13.86
N ASP A 217 -6.60 -7.77 -13.99
CA ASP A 217 -7.22 -8.10 -15.29
C ASP A 217 -7.82 -6.85 -15.96
N LEU A 218 -8.54 -6.02 -15.19
CA LEU A 218 -9.15 -4.77 -15.66
C LEU A 218 -8.10 -3.77 -16.21
N ILE A 219 -6.99 -3.59 -15.47
CA ILE A 219 -5.86 -2.76 -15.90
C ILE A 219 -5.21 -3.35 -17.16
N ALA A 220 -5.01 -4.68 -17.22
CA ALA A 220 -4.38 -5.34 -18.35
C ALA A 220 -5.20 -5.17 -19.65
N ARG A 221 -6.53 -5.21 -19.58
CA ARG A 221 -7.42 -5.02 -20.74
C ARG A 221 -7.54 -3.55 -21.16
N THR A 222 -7.57 -2.62 -20.20
CA THR A 222 -7.93 -1.21 -20.49
C THR A 222 -6.72 -0.30 -20.72
N ILE A 223 -5.54 -0.64 -20.17
CA ILE A 223 -4.37 0.25 -20.17
C ILE A 223 -3.26 -0.26 -21.11
N PRO A 224 -2.71 0.60 -22.01
CA PRO A 224 -1.58 0.25 -22.87
C PRO A 224 -0.35 -0.19 -22.06
N VAL A 225 0.42 -1.14 -22.60
CA VAL A 225 1.54 -1.80 -21.90
C VAL A 225 2.50 -0.82 -21.21
N GLY A 226 2.88 0.27 -21.89
CA GLY A 226 3.79 1.29 -21.35
C GLY A 226 3.22 2.13 -20.19
N GLU A 227 1.90 2.16 -19.99
CA GLU A 227 1.24 2.86 -18.88
C GLU A 227 0.79 1.93 -17.74
N ARG A 228 0.75 0.60 -17.97
CA ARG A 228 0.20 -0.38 -16.99
C ARG A 228 0.84 -0.30 -15.60
N SER A 229 2.17 -0.19 -15.51
CA SER A 229 2.87 -0.09 -14.22
C SER A 229 2.42 1.13 -13.40
N ARG A 230 2.21 2.28 -14.06
CA ARG A 230 1.70 3.51 -13.43
C ARG A 230 0.25 3.34 -12.97
N ALA A 231 -0.58 2.68 -13.77
CA ALA A 231 -1.97 2.38 -13.41
C ALA A 231 -2.08 1.41 -12.22
N VAL A 232 -1.26 0.34 -12.19
CA VAL A 232 -1.15 -0.58 -11.04
C VAL A 232 -0.72 0.18 -9.78
N GLY A 233 0.34 1.00 -9.86
CA GLY A 233 0.80 1.81 -8.72
C GLY A 233 -0.28 2.78 -8.19
N PHE A 234 -1.06 3.39 -9.08
CA PHE A 234 -2.15 4.31 -8.70
C PHE A 234 -3.36 3.58 -8.10
N VAL A 235 -3.72 2.39 -8.60
CA VAL A 235 -4.82 1.59 -8.06
C VAL A 235 -4.46 1.03 -6.69
N PHE A 236 -3.33 0.33 -6.57
CA PHE A 236 -2.93 -0.29 -5.30
C PHE A 236 -2.43 0.72 -4.27
N GLY A 237 -1.94 1.90 -4.70
CA GLY A 237 -1.70 3.04 -3.79
C GLY A 237 -2.97 3.52 -3.07
N GLY A 238 -4.17 3.21 -3.61
CA GLY A 238 -5.44 3.39 -2.94
C GLY A 238 -5.53 2.65 -1.60
N LEU A 239 -4.88 1.48 -1.45
CA LEU A 239 -4.83 0.76 -0.18
C LEU A 239 -4.21 1.61 0.93
N SER A 240 -3.03 2.20 0.68
CA SER A 240 -2.33 3.00 1.68
C SER A 240 -3.14 4.24 2.08
N LEU A 241 -3.78 4.90 1.11
CA LEU A 241 -4.70 6.00 1.39
C LEU A 241 -5.94 5.54 2.20
N GLY A 242 -6.48 4.36 1.90
CA GLY A 242 -7.58 3.74 2.64
C GLY A 242 -7.25 3.44 4.10
N SER A 243 -6.03 2.96 4.40
CA SER A 243 -5.57 2.82 5.79
C SER A 243 -5.58 4.16 6.51
N VAL A 244 -5.01 5.20 5.89
CA VAL A 244 -4.92 6.54 6.50
C VAL A 244 -6.31 7.13 6.75
N LEU A 245 -7.20 7.07 5.76
CA LEU A 245 -8.56 7.60 5.89
C LEU A 245 -9.39 6.79 6.89
N GLY A 246 -9.30 5.45 6.88
CA GLY A 246 -10.03 4.59 7.82
C GLY A 246 -9.62 4.85 9.26
N LEU A 247 -8.33 4.84 9.55
CA LEU A 247 -7.78 5.10 10.90
C LEU A 247 -7.99 6.56 11.37
N LEU A 248 -8.08 7.53 10.45
CA LEU A 248 -8.36 8.94 10.77
C LEU A 248 -9.85 9.18 11.07
N LEU A 249 -10.75 8.60 10.26
CA LEU A 249 -12.19 8.86 10.30
C LEU A 249 -12.94 7.96 11.28
N ALA A 250 -12.56 6.69 11.44
CA ALA A 250 -13.27 5.76 12.31
C ALA A 250 -13.35 6.23 13.78
N PRO A 251 -12.27 6.71 14.43
CA PRO A 251 -12.33 7.06 15.86
C PRO A 251 -13.32 8.18 16.23
N PRO A 252 -13.33 9.37 15.57
CA PRO A 252 -14.30 10.41 15.90
C PRO A 252 -15.74 9.99 15.60
N ILE A 253 -15.95 9.12 14.61
CA ILE A 253 -17.27 8.56 14.28
C ILE A 253 -17.73 7.63 15.41
N ILE A 254 -16.89 6.67 15.82
CA ILE A 254 -17.16 5.75 16.93
C ILE A 254 -17.44 6.51 18.23
N GLN A 255 -16.67 7.57 18.52
CA GLN A 255 -16.85 8.39 19.73
C GLN A 255 -18.15 9.22 19.74
N THR A 256 -18.72 9.55 18.57
CA THR A 256 -19.90 10.42 18.46
C THR A 256 -21.20 9.64 18.23
N PHE A 257 -21.13 8.51 17.51
CA PHE A 257 -22.28 7.78 17.00
C PHE A 257 -22.24 6.26 17.31
N ASN A 258 -21.39 5.85 18.26
CA ASN A 258 -21.09 4.45 18.61
C ASN A 258 -20.43 3.65 17.48
N TRP A 259 -19.98 2.43 17.78
CA TRP A 259 -19.18 1.61 16.85
C TRP A 259 -19.99 1.05 15.67
N GLU A 260 -21.31 0.94 15.81
CA GLU A 260 -22.20 0.47 14.75
C GLU A 260 -22.14 1.41 13.53
N SER A 261 -22.00 2.72 13.78
CA SER A 261 -22.08 3.78 12.77
C SER A 261 -20.98 3.71 11.71
N VAL A 262 -19.76 3.30 12.06
CA VAL A 262 -18.64 3.24 11.11
C VAL A 262 -18.79 2.08 10.13
N PHE A 263 -19.33 0.94 10.57
CA PHE A 263 -19.67 -0.18 9.67
C PHE A 263 -20.78 0.20 8.69
N TYR A 264 -21.83 0.89 9.16
CA TYR A 264 -22.87 1.40 8.27
C TYR A 264 -22.30 2.43 7.27
N LEU A 265 -21.47 3.37 7.72
CA LEU A 265 -20.89 4.38 6.82
C LEU A 265 -20.01 3.75 5.74
N PHE A 266 -19.07 2.87 6.10
CA PHE A 266 -18.13 2.31 5.12
C PHE A 266 -18.83 1.32 4.18
N GLY A 267 -19.76 0.50 4.69
CA GLY A 267 -20.62 -0.35 3.87
C GLY A 267 -21.49 0.45 2.90
N LEU A 268 -22.08 1.57 3.33
CA LEU A 268 -22.86 2.46 2.44
C LEU A 268 -21.98 3.19 1.42
N LEU A 269 -20.75 3.57 1.75
CA LEU A 269 -19.79 4.15 0.80
C LEU A 269 -19.46 3.15 -0.32
N GLY A 270 -19.23 1.88 0.01
CA GLY A 270 -18.98 0.82 -0.97
C GLY A 270 -20.20 0.43 -1.81
N ILE A 271 -21.41 0.43 -1.23
CA ILE A 271 -22.67 0.27 -1.99
C ILE A 271 -22.89 1.48 -2.92
N GLY A 272 -22.61 2.70 -2.46
CA GLY A 272 -22.65 3.91 -3.27
C GLY A 272 -21.64 3.89 -4.42
N TRP A 273 -20.44 3.35 -4.18
CA TRP A 273 -19.44 3.07 -5.23
C TRP A 273 -19.99 2.09 -6.25
N PHE A 274 -20.57 0.97 -5.82
CA PHE A 274 -21.15 -0.05 -6.70
C PHE A 274 -22.22 0.54 -7.61
N ILE A 275 -23.14 1.35 -7.06
CA ILE A 275 -24.16 2.07 -7.83
C ILE A 275 -23.51 3.05 -8.82
N GLY A 276 -22.51 3.83 -8.37
CA GLY A 276 -21.77 4.76 -9.23
C GLY A 276 -21.03 4.07 -10.39
N PHE A 277 -20.50 2.87 -10.15
CA PHE A 277 -19.75 2.08 -11.13
C PHE A 277 -20.62 1.54 -12.27
N GLN A 278 -21.92 1.33 -12.04
CA GLN A 278 -22.89 0.98 -13.10
C GLN A 278 -23.00 2.07 -14.18
N PHE A 279 -22.76 3.34 -13.82
CA PHE A 279 -22.89 4.48 -14.73
C PHE A 279 -21.60 4.82 -15.50
N LEU A 280 -20.51 4.06 -15.31
CA LEU A 280 -19.33 4.15 -16.19
C LEU A 280 -19.60 3.35 -17.47
N GLY A 281 -19.26 3.92 -18.64
CA GLY A 281 -19.38 3.20 -19.91
C GLY A 281 -18.53 1.92 -19.97
N GLU A 282 -18.99 0.93 -20.72
CA GLU A 282 -18.12 -0.13 -21.26
C GLU A 282 -17.56 0.35 -22.61
N GLU A 283 -16.47 1.13 -22.58
CA GLU A 283 -15.62 1.31 -23.76
C GLU A 283 -15.05 -0.06 -24.16
N GLU A 284 -15.61 -0.70 -25.18
CA GLU A 284 -14.94 -1.81 -25.87
C GLU A 284 -13.63 -1.29 -26.45
N VAL A 285 -12.50 -1.62 -25.82
CA VAL A 285 -11.16 -1.26 -26.29
C VAL A 285 -10.80 -2.13 -27.49
N SER A 286 -11.45 -1.85 -28.62
CA SER A 286 -11.03 -2.30 -29.93
C SER A 286 -9.67 -1.66 -30.24
N HIS A 287 -8.60 -2.42 -29.99
CA HIS A 287 -7.23 -2.07 -30.40
C HIS A 287 -7.10 -2.10 -31.94
N ARG A 288 -7.72 -1.12 -32.59
CA ARG A 288 -7.69 -0.89 -34.03
C ARG A 288 -6.49 -0.03 -34.39
N GLY A 289 -5.31 -0.64 -34.41
CA GLY A 289 -4.08 -0.01 -34.89
C GLY A 289 -2.83 -0.34 -34.07
N ASP A 290 -2.31 -1.57 -34.21
CA ASP A 290 -1.01 -1.76 -34.88
C ASP A 290 -0.80 -3.25 -35.20
N GLU A 291 -0.67 -3.57 -36.48
CA GLU A 291 -0.27 -4.92 -36.92
C GLU A 291 1.25 -5.03 -36.87
N THR A 292 1.81 -5.77 -35.90
CA THR A 292 3.11 -6.51 -35.96
C THR A 292 3.70 -6.91 -34.59
N THR A 293 2.86 -7.30 -33.61
CA THR A 293 3.36 -8.08 -32.47
C THR A 293 2.43 -9.22 -32.12
N THR A 294 2.91 -10.45 -32.30
CA THR A 294 2.25 -11.70 -31.90
C THR A 294 2.17 -11.80 -30.37
N SER A 295 1.20 -11.09 -29.80
CA SER A 295 0.75 -11.31 -28.43
C SER A 295 -0.61 -12.00 -28.52
N HIS A 296 -0.66 -13.29 -28.13
CA HIS A 296 -1.91 -14.03 -28.06
C HIS A 296 -2.91 -13.24 -27.22
N LYS A 297 -4.05 -12.91 -27.83
CA LYS A 297 -5.18 -12.23 -27.19
C LYS A 297 -6.17 -13.32 -26.75
N PRO A 298 -6.20 -13.75 -25.48
CA PRO A 298 -7.17 -14.74 -25.02
C PRO A 298 -8.49 -14.03 -24.70
N GLU A 299 -9.14 -13.50 -25.73
CA GLU A 299 -10.58 -13.29 -25.68
C GLU A 299 -11.22 -14.68 -25.64
N ASN A 300 -11.55 -15.11 -24.42
CA ASN A 300 -12.05 -16.44 -24.05
C ASN A 300 -10.98 -17.55 -24.01
N ALA A 301 -9.98 -17.41 -23.12
CA ALA A 301 -9.23 -18.59 -22.67
C ALA A 301 -10.21 -19.64 -22.10
N THR A 302 -10.42 -20.73 -22.82
CA THR A 302 -11.36 -21.78 -22.39
C THR A 302 -10.88 -22.45 -21.10
N ARG A 303 -11.83 -23.07 -20.39
CA ARG A 303 -11.53 -23.84 -19.16
C ARG A 303 -10.49 -24.94 -19.42
N GLU A 304 -10.47 -25.49 -20.64
CA GLU A 304 -9.48 -26.44 -21.13
C GLU A 304 -8.12 -25.81 -21.43
N GLU A 305 -8.05 -24.66 -22.11
CA GLU A 305 -6.78 -23.95 -22.35
C GLU A 305 -6.07 -23.55 -21.06
N LEU A 306 -6.81 -23.04 -20.07
CA LEU A 306 -6.24 -22.76 -18.76
C LEU A 306 -5.82 -24.05 -18.05
N GLY A 307 -6.61 -25.12 -18.13
CA GLY A 307 -6.26 -26.43 -17.59
C GLY A 307 -5.02 -27.04 -18.23
N ASN A 308 -4.80 -26.81 -19.52
CA ASN A 308 -3.63 -27.28 -20.27
C ASN A 308 -2.41 -26.43 -19.94
N SER A 309 -2.53 -25.11 -19.91
CA SER A 309 -1.46 -24.21 -19.44
C SER A 309 -1.02 -24.54 -18.00
N LEU A 310 -1.96 -24.85 -17.08
CA LEU A 310 -1.64 -25.28 -15.72
C LEU A 310 -0.95 -26.66 -15.66
N LYS A 311 -1.19 -27.56 -16.63
CA LYS A 311 -0.48 -28.85 -16.78
C LYS A 311 0.92 -28.70 -17.38
N GLU A 312 1.19 -27.62 -18.10
CA GLU A 312 2.52 -27.32 -18.66
C GLU A 312 3.49 -26.80 -17.60
N ILE A 313 2.97 -26.16 -16.54
CA ILE A 313 3.78 -25.62 -15.43
C ILE A 313 4.63 -26.73 -14.76
N PRO A 314 5.95 -26.53 -14.57
CA PRO A 314 6.86 -27.51 -14.00
C PRO A 314 6.82 -27.54 -12.45
N TRP A 315 5.65 -27.84 -11.88
CA TRP A 315 5.40 -27.83 -10.42
C TRP A 315 6.47 -28.56 -9.59
N ARG A 316 6.87 -29.77 -10.00
CA ARG A 316 7.94 -30.56 -9.34
C ARG A 316 9.27 -29.81 -9.30
N SER A 317 9.57 -29.00 -10.31
CA SER A 317 10.82 -28.25 -10.43
C SER A 317 10.86 -27.07 -9.44
N PHE A 318 9.73 -26.36 -9.27
CA PHE A 318 9.61 -25.28 -8.27
C PHE A 318 9.87 -25.80 -6.85
N PHE A 319 9.18 -26.88 -6.44
CA PHE A 319 9.31 -27.44 -5.08
C PHE A 319 10.60 -28.21 -4.83
N LYS A 320 11.44 -28.46 -5.85
CA LYS A 320 12.83 -28.93 -5.69
C LYS A 320 13.81 -27.79 -5.39
N SER A 321 13.46 -26.52 -5.66
CA SER A 321 14.36 -25.38 -5.48
C SER A 321 14.37 -24.86 -4.04
N SER A 322 15.54 -24.84 -3.41
CA SER A 322 15.73 -24.27 -2.07
C SER A 322 15.46 -22.77 -2.01
N ALA A 323 15.70 -22.04 -3.09
CA ALA A 323 15.39 -20.61 -3.18
C ALA A 323 13.88 -20.34 -3.16
N VAL A 324 13.08 -21.20 -3.81
CA VAL A 324 11.60 -21.10 -3.78
C VAL A 324 11.08 -21.39 -2.38
N TRP A 325 11.61 -22.41 -1.69
CA TRP A 325 11.27 -22.66 -0.28
C TRP A 325 11.66 -21.51 0.65
N ALA A 326 12.82 -20.88 0.43
CA ALA A 326 13.22 -19.70 1.17
C ALA A 326 12.24 -18.53 0.97
N MET A 327 11.75 -18.32 -0.25
CA MET A 327 10.73 -17.30 -0.53
C MET A 327 9.38 -17.61 0.10
N ILE A 328 8.93 -18.88 0.07
CA ILE A 328 7.68 -19.31 0.72
C ILE A 328 7.73 -19.02 2.23
N TYR A 329 8.81 -19.45 2.89
CA TYR A 329 8.98 -19.26 4.32
C TYR A 329 9.16 -17.78 4.70
N THR A 330 9.97 -17.02 3.95
CA THR A 330 10.12 -15.58 4.17
C THR A 330 8.81 -14.83 3.95
N HIS A 331 7.98 -15.18 2.96
CA HIS A 331 6.67 -14.54 2.79
C HIS A 331 5.75 -14.83 3.98
N PHE A 332 5.72 -16.07 4.48
CA PHE A 332 5.02 -16.42 5.72
C PHE A 332 5.49 -15.56 6.90
N CYS A 333 6.81 -15.49 7.16
CA CYS A 333 7.35 -14.72 8.27
C CYS A 333 7.04 -13.22 8.19
N GLY A 334 7.18 -12.63 7.00
CA GLY A 334 6.89 -11.20 6.80
C GLY A 334 5.41 -10.88 6.98
N SER A 335 4.53 -11.75 6.48
CA SER A 335 3.08 -11.58 6.60
C SER A 335 2.58 -11.79 8.04
N TRP A 336 3.29 -12.59 8.85
CA TRP A 336 2.98 -12.74 10.27
C TRP A 336 3.01 -11.40 10.99
N GLY A 337 4.18 -10.75 11.04
CA GLY A 337 4.28 -9.44 11.72
C GLY A 337 3.44 -8.36 11.06
N HIS A 338 3.22 -8.41 9.74
CA HIS A 338 2.35 -7.45 9.05
C HIS A 338 0.88 -7.59 9.48
N TYR A 339 0.29 -8.78 9.41
CA TYR A 339 -1.13 -8.97 9.70
C TYR A 339 -1.45 -8.95 11.21
N THR A 340 -0.55 -9.43 12.08
CA THR A 340 -0.75 -9.30 13.53
C THR A 340 -0.72 -7.85 13.96
N CYS A 341 0.25 -7.04 13.49
CA CYS A 341 0.25 -5.60 13.78
C CYS A 341 -0.94 -4.87 13.15
N LEU A 342 -1.32 -5.16 11.90
CA LEU A 342 -2.49 -4.53 11.27
C LEU A 342 -3.79 -4.72 12.08
N SER A 343 -3.93 -5.89 12.72
CA SER A 343 -5.09 -6.26 13.53
C SER A 343 -4.99 -5.71 14.97
N TRP A 344 -3.85 -5.89 15.63
CA TRP A 344 -3.72 -5.68 17.07
C TRP A 344 -3.05 -4.36 17.49
N LEU A 345 -2.43 -3.60 16.59
CA LEU A 345 -1.69 -2.39 16.96
C LEU A 345 -2.56 -1.28 17.59
N PRO A 346 -3.80 -0.98 17.13
CA PRO A 346 -4.66 -0.02 17.81
C PRO A 346 -5.02 -0.47 19.23
N THR A 347 -5.33 -1.76 19.42
CA THR A 347 -5.63 -2.35 20.73
C THR A 347 -4.41 -2.30 21.65
N TYR A 348 -3.22 -2.65 21.17
CA TYR A 348 -1.97 -2.53 21.91
C TYR A 348 -1.72 -1.09 22.38
N PHE A 349 -1.90 -0.10 21.49
CA PHE A 349 -1.75 1.30 21.87
C PHE A 349 -2.81 1.77 22.87
N SER A 350 -4.03 1.24 22.82
CA SER A 350 -5.07 1.61 23.78
C SER A 350 -4.86 0.94 25.15
N GLU A 351 -4.57 -0.35 25.19
CA GLU A 351 -4.44 -1.14 26.42
C GLU A 351 -3.06 -1.04 27.06
N ALA A 352 -1.98 -1.30 26.31
CA ALA A 352 -0.63 -1.35 26.87
C ALA A 352 -0.06 0.04 27.15
N LEU A 353 -0.35 1.01 26.27
CA LEU A 353 0.12 2.38 26.42
C LEU A 353 -0.91 3.32 27.08
N SER A 354 -2.07 2.79 27.50
CA SER A 354 -3.17 3.54 28.13
C SER A 354 -3.63 4.77 27.32
N LEU A 355 -3.54 4.72 25.99
CA LEU A 355 -4.01 5.80 25.13
C LEU A 355 -5.52 5.70 24.90
N ASN A 356 -6.18 6.86 24.80
CA ASN A 356 -7.60 6.90 24.42
C ASN A 356 -7.76 6.32 23.01
N LEU A 357 -8.93 5.73 22.72
CA LEU A 357 -9.25 5.10 21.42
C LEU A 357 -8.84 5.96 20.20
N ARG A 358 -9.10 7.28 20.27
CA ARG A 358 -8.72 8.25 19.23
C ARG A 358 -7.21 8.39 19.08
N ASP A 359 -6.49 8.54 20.18
CA ASP A 359 -5.04 8.72 20.17
C ASP A 359 -4.35 7.43 19.71
N ALA A 360 -4.79 6.27 20.20
CA ALA A 360 -4.31 4.95 19.78
C ALA A 360 -4.47 4.69 18.27
N ALA A 361 -5.66 4.99 17.73
CA ALA A 361 -5.93 4.85 16.30
C ALA A 361 -5.17 5.88 15.45
N TRP A 362 -5.06 7.13 15.89
CA TRP A 362 -4.29 8.17 15.19
C TRP A 362 -2.79 7.88 15.18
N VAL A 363 -2.23 7.34 16.27
CA VAL A 363 -0.84 6.87 16.32
C VAL A 363 -0.64 5.66 15.40
N SER A 364 -1.65 4.80 15.22
CA SER A 364 -1.63 3.70 14.25
C SER A 364 -1.63 4.15 12.78
N ILE A 365 -1.85 5.44 12.47
CA ILE A 365 -1.66 6.01 11.13
C ILE A 365 -0.16 6.14 10.79
N LEU A 366 0.71 6.30 11.79
CA LEU A 366 2.12 6.60 11.58
C LEU A 366 2.88 5.48 10.85
N PRO A 367 2.75 4.18 11.19
CA PRO A 367 3.41 3.10 10.46
C PRO A 367 3.06 3.05 8.95
N PRO A 368 1.78 3.00 8.49
CA PRO A 368 1.49 2.96 7.06
C PRO A 368 1.90 4.24 6.33
N LEU A 369 1.83 5.42 6.97
CA LEU A 369 2.38 6.65 6.37
C LEU A 369 3.90 6.56 6.17
N ALA A 370 4.63 6.16 7.22
CA ALA A 370 6.08 6.04 7.16
C ALA A 370 6.53 4.97 6.14
N SER A 371 5.80 3.86 6.02
CA SER A 371 6.01 2.84 4.98
C SER A 371 5.97 3.40 3.55
N ILE A 372 5.10 4.37 3.23
CA ILE A 372 5.04 5.00 1.89
C ILE A 372 6.37 5.70 1.57
N PHE A 373 6.88 6.51 2.51
CA PHE A 373 8.15 7.22 2.34
C PHE A 373 9.33 6.25 2.27
N VAL A 374 9.38 5.27 3.19
CA VAL A 374 10.47 4.29 3.24
C VAL A 374 10.51 3.39 2.02
N THR A 375 9.35 3.04 1.42
CA THR A 375 9.31 2.27 0.16
C THR A 375 10.07 2.98 -0.96
N SER A 376 9.86 4.29 -1.13
CA SER A 376 10.56 5.08 -2.16
C SER A 376 12.07 5.12 -1.92
N LEU A 377 12.51 5.24 -0.67
CA LEU A 377 13.93 5.19 -0.29
C LEU A 377 14.52 3.78 -0.51
N ALA A 378 13.79 2.73 -0.17
CA ALA A 378 14.20 1.33 -0.32
C ALA A 378 14.37 0.91 -1.79
N SER A 379 13.53 1.42 -2.70
CA SER A 379 13.70 1.20 -4.14
C SER A 379 14.96 1.91 -4.67
N GLN A 380 15.10 3.21 -4.38
CA GLN A 380 16.27 3.99 -4.81
C GLN A 380 17.59 3.44 -4.25
N PHE A 381 17.59 2.97 -2.99
CA PHE A 381 18.74 2.32 -2.37
C PHE A 381 19.13 1.01 -3.07
N ALA A 382 18.15 0.16 -3.40
CA ALA A 382 18.41 -1.09 -4.12
C ALA A 382 18.95 -0.83 -5.53
N ASP A 383 18.33 0.09 -6.27
CA ASP A 383 18.76 0.48 -7.61
C ASP A 383 20.16 1.10 -7.60
N TYR A 384 20.48 1.93 -6.60
CA TYR A 384 21.82 2.49 -6.41
C TYR A 384 22.86 1.38 -6.20
N LEU A 385 22.63 0.42 -5.31
CA LEU A 385 23.58 -0.69 -5.10
C LEU A 385 23.77 -1.54 -6.35
N ILE A 386 22.70 -1.86 -7.08
CA ILE A 386 22.77 -2.61 -8.35
C ILE A 386 23.55 -1.81 -9.41
N SER A 387 23.31 -0.50 -9.54
CA SER A 387 24.01 0.36 -10.50
C SER A 387 25.51 0.52 -10.22
N ASN A 388 25.93 0.36 -8.96
CA ASN A 388 27.33 0.32 -8.56
C ASN A 388 27.97 -1.09 -8.68
N GLY A 389 27.26 -2.07 -9.26
CA GLY A 389 27.80 -3.40 -9.56
C GLY A 389 27.70 -4.42 -8.42
N VAL A 390 26.93 -4.15 -7.36
CA VAL A 390 26.65 -5.16 -6.32
C VAL A 390 25.73 -6.25 -6.88
N GLU A 391 26.06 -7.54 -6.64
CA GLU A 391 25.25 -8.67 -7.12
C GLU A 391 23.77 -8.53 -6.66
N THR A 392 22.82 -8.74 -7.58
CA THR A 392 21.37 -8.68 -7.30
C THR A 392 20.99 -9.50 -6.06
N THR A 393 21.44 -10.76 -5.96
CA THR A 393 21.21 -11.63 -4.79
C THR A 393 21.64 -10.97 -3.49
N THR A 394 22.79 -10.31 -3.48
CA THR A 394 23.34 -9.62 -2.31
C THR A 394 22.48 -8.40 -1.96
N VAL A 395 22.03 -7.62 -2.95
CA VAL A 395 21.12 -6.48 -2.73
C VAL A 395 19.76 -6.97 -2.19
N ARG A 396 19.18 -8.03 -2.73
CA ARG A 396 17.93 -8.63 -2.20
C ARG A 396 18.11 -9.17 -0.78
N LYS A 397 19.25 -9.76 -0.45
CA LYS A 397 19.61 -10.21 0.92
C LYS A 397 19.78 -9.05 1.89
N ILE A 398 20.42 -7.95 1.49
CA ILE A 398 20.54 -6.73 2.31
C ILE A 398 19.15 -6.14 2.58
N CYS A 399 18.35 -5.92 1.53
CA CYS A 399 17.01 -5.33 1.68
C CYS A 399 16.11 -6.18 2.58
N GLN A 400 16.08 -7.51 2.39
CA GLN A 400 15.26 -8.37 3.24
C GLN A 400 15.77 -8.46 4.68
N THR A 401 17.09 -8.42 4.91
CA THR A 401 17.66 -8.35 6.26
C THR A 401 17.22 -7.07 6.97
N ILE A 402 17.28 -5.92 6.30
CA ILE A 402 16.74 -4.65 6.85
C ILE A 402 15.26 -4.81 7.17
N ALA A 403 14.49 -5.38 6.24
CA ALA A 403 13.04 -5.53 6.37
C ALA A 403 12.58 -6.38 7.56
N PHE A 404 13.41 -7.32 8.04
CA PHE A 404 13.07 -8.22 9.15
C PHE A 404 13.80 -7.86 10.44
N LEU A 405 15.09 -7.52 10.37
CA LEU A 405 15.89 -7.24 11.55
C LEU A 405 15.50 -5.90 12.19
N ALA A 406 15.11 -4.89 11.39
CA ALA A 406 14.63 -3.62 11.92
C ALA A 406 13.34 -3.74 12.76
N PRO A 407 12.22 -4.30 12.26
CA PRO A 407 11.04 -4.50 13.09
C PRO A 407 11.30 -5.46 14.26
N ALA A 408 12.14 -6.50 14.11
CA ALA A 408 12.51 -7.37 15.22
C ALA A 408 13.23 -6.62 16.36
N ILE A 409 14.20 -5.77 16.04
CA ILE A 409 14.90 -4.93 17.03
C ILE A 409 13.93 -3.93 17.67
N CYS A 410 13.13 -3.23 16.87
CA CYS A 410 12.15 -2.26 17.37
C CYS A 410 11.11 -2.93 18.29
N MET A 411 10.54 -4.07 17.90
CA MET A 411 9.63 -4.86 18.75
C MET A 411 10.32 -5.34 20.04
N THR A 412 11.59 -5.75 19.97
CA THR A 412 12.35 -6.16 21.16
C THR A 412 12.48 -4.99 22.13
N LEU A 413 12.89 -3.81 21.65
CA LEU A 413 13.00 -2.59 22.44
C LEU A 413 11.65 -2.14 23.03
N SER A 414 10.55 -2.31 22.30
CA SER A 414 9.19 -2.01 22.76
C SER A 414 8.58 -3.07 23.69
N SER A 415 9.21 -4.24 23.79
CA SER A 415 8.75 -5.36 24.64
C SER A 415 9.39 -5.40 26.03
N VAL A 416 10.43 -4.60 26.24
CA VAL A 416 11.16 -4.45 27.51
C VAL A 416 10.74 -3.12 28.13
N ASP A 417 10.51 -3.12 29.45
CA ASP A 417 10.28 -1.88 30.18
C ASP A 417 11.60 -1.11 30.35
N ILE A 418 11.85 -0.19 29.43
CA ILE A 418 13.02 0.71 29.41
C ILE A 418 12.65 2.06 30.08
N GLY A 419 11.42 2.22 30.60
CA GLY A 419 10.94 3.48 31.19
C GLY A 419 10.69 4.61 30.17
N LEU A 420 10.54 4.27 28.88
CA LEU A 420 10.26 5.23 27.82
C LEU A 420 8.77 5.63 27.82
N PRO A 421 8.42 6.89 27.52
CA PRO A 421 7.03 7.31 27.41
C PRO A 421 6.32 6.67 26.20
N PRO A 422 4.97 6.51 26.26
CA PRO A 422 4.16 5.92 25.18
C PRO A 422 4.48 6.37 23.75
N TRP A 423 4.72 7.66 23.54
CA TRP A 423 4.97 8.21 22.21
C TRP A 423 6.35 7.82 21.64
N GLU A 424 7.35 7.57 22.49
CA GLU A 424 8.66 7.06 22.07
C GLU A 424 8.55 5.58 21.66
N ILE A 425 7.82 4.77 22.42
CA ILE A 425 7.54 3.36 22.09
C ILE A 425 6.81 3.27 20.75
N ALA A 426 5.78 4.10 20.56
CA ALA A 426 5.05 4.18 19.29
C ALA A 426 5.93 4.65 18.12
N GLY A 427 6.86 5.59 18.36
CA GLY A 427 7.85 6.04 17.38
C GLY A 427 8.83 4.94 16.97
N ILE A 428 9.32 4.15 17.94
CA ILE A 428 10.21 3.01 17.72
C ILE A 428 9.50 1.92 16.90
N LEU A 429 8.27 1.55 17.26
CA LEU A 429 7.46 0.59 16.49
C LEU A 429 7.18 1.09 15.08
N THR A 430 6.82 2.37 14.93
CA THR A 430 6.61 3.03 13.64
C THR A 430 7.86 2.92 12.75
N ALA A 431 9.04 3.23 13.28
CA ALA A 431 10.29 3.15 12.51
C ALA A 431 10.59 1.70 12.06
N GLY A 432 10.42 0.71 12.94
CA GLY A 432 10.63 -0.70 12.61
C GLY A 432 9.66 -1.22 11.54
N LEU A 433 8.36 -0.94 11.70
CA LEU A 433 7.32 -1.32 10.75
C LEU A 433 7.49 -0.59 9.41
N ALA A 434 7.91 0.67 9.40
CA ALA A 434 8.23 1.40 8.18
C ALA A 434 9.41 0.77 7.43
N LEU A 435 10.48 0.39 8.13
CA LEU A 435 11.64 -0.30 7.57
C LEU A 435 11.31 -1.70 7.03
N SER A 436 10.23 -2.36 7.50
CA SER A 436 9.77 -3.61 6.90
C SER A 436 9.37 -3.49 5.42
N SER A 437 9.10 -2.27 4.94
CA SER A 437 8.79 -1.99 3.53
C SER A 437 9.96 -2.30 2.57
N PHE A 438 11.20 -2.43 3.07
CA PHE A 438 12.33 -2.93 2.28
C PHE A 438 12.10 -4.35 1.72
N ALA A 439 11.12 -5.11 2.23
CA ALA A 439 10.73 -6.40 1.67
C ALA A 439 10.24 -6.30 0.22
N LEU A 440 9.71 -5.14 -0.21
CA LEU A 440 9.34 -4.89 -1.60
C LEU A 440 10.57 -4.96 -2.53
N SER A 441 11.68 -4.31 -2.14
CA SER A 441 12.96 -4.38 -2.86
C SER A 441 13.73 -5.70 -2.66
N GLY A 442 13.34 -6.52 -1.67
CA GLY A 442 13.94 -7.81 -1.32
C GLY A 442 13.14 -8.99 -1.87
N LEU A 443 12.23 -9.53 -1.06
CA LEU A 443 11.38 -10.68 -1.40
C LEU A 443 10.59 -10.50 -2.70
N TYR A 444 9.90 -9.36 -2.89
CA TYR A 444 8.96 -9.22 -4.01
C TYR A 444 9.68 -9.21 -5.36
N CYS A 445 10.73 -8.41 -5.53
CA CYS A 445 11.57 -8.42 -6.74
C CYS A 445 12.20 -9.80 -7.03
N THR A 446 12.54 -10.59 -6.01
CA THR A 446 13.19 -11.90 -6.20
C THR A 446 12.35 -12.87 -7.04
N HIS A 447 11.01 -12.75 -7.04
CA HIS A 447 10.15 -13.55 -7.93
C HIS A 447 10.46 -13.32 -9.42
N GLN A 448 10.74 -12.07 -9.81
CA GLN A 448 11.09 -11.69 -11.17
C GLN A 448 12.55 -12.04 -11.49
N ASP A 449 13.46 -11.85 -10.52
CA ASP A 449 14.90 -12.14 -10.70
C ASP A 449 15.17 -13.65 -10.92
N ILE A 450 14.43 -14.54 -10.24
CA ILE A 450 14.58 -16.00 -10.39
C ILE A 450 13.99 -16.49 -11.73
N SER A 451 12.79 -16.04 -12.10
CA SER A 451 12.18 -16.45 -13.37
C SER A 451 11.15 -15.42 -13.83
N PRO A 452 11.48 -14.58 -14.83
CA PRO A 452 10.53 -13.63 -15.40
C PRO A 452 9.28 -14.30 -15.99
N GLU A 453 9.42 -15.53 -16.51
CA GLU A 453 8.35 -16.35 -17.09
C GLU A 453 7.34 -16.81 -16.03
N TYR A 454 7.83 -17.34 -14.90
CA TYR A 454 6.99 -17.90 -13.84
C TYR A 454 6.76 -16.95 -12.65
N ALA A 455 7.23 -15.70 -12.72
CA ALA A 455 7.22 -14.74 -11.61
C ALA A 455 5.85 -14.59 -10.93
N SER A 456 4.77 -14.47 -11.72
CA SER A 456 3.40 -14.33 -11.21
C SER A 456 2.89 -15.61 -10.53
N ILE A 457 3.31 -16.78 -11.00
CA ILE A 457 2.95 -18.08 -10.40
C ILE A 457 3.71 -18.27 -9.08
N LEU A 458 5.02 -17.97 -9.07
CA LEU A 458 5.83 -18.00 -7.85
C LEU A 458 5.27 -17.04 -6.80
N LEU A 459 4.88 -15.81 -7.19
CA LEU A 459 4.25 -14.85 -6.27
C LEU A 459 2.89 -15.36 -5.77
N GLY A 460 2.09 -15.99 -6.62
CA GLY A 460 0.84 -16.64 -6.20
C GLY A 460 1.05 -17.74 -5.15
N ILE A 461 2.07 -18.59 -5.33
CA ILE A 461 2.44 -19.64 -4.37
C ILE A 461 2.85 -19.02 -3.03
N THR A 462 3.81 -18.08 -3.04
CA THR A 462 4.32 -17.49 -1.79
C THR A 462 3.26 -16.68 -1.06
N ASN A 463 2.42 -15.92 -1.78
CA ASN A 463 1.33 -15.14 -1.22
C ASN A 463 0.18 -16.01 -0.66
N THR A 464 -0.09 -17.18 -1.25
CA THR A 464 -1.06 -18.14 -0.69
C THR A 464 -0.63 -18.61 0.69
N VAL A 465 0.66 -18.96 0.86
CA VAL A 465 1.23 -19.31 2.18
C VAL A 465 1.34 -18.08 3.07
N GLY A 466 1.65 -16.91 2.49
CA GLY A 466 1.64 -15.60 3.15
C GLY A 466 0.29 -15.17 3.72
N ALA A 467 -0.83 -15.72 3.26
CA ALA A 467 -2.15 -15.44 3.85
C ALA A 467 -2.41 -16.21 5.17
N VAL A 468 -1.76 -17.35 5.39
CA VAL A 468 -1.96 -18.23 6.56
C VAL A 468 -1.69 -17.53 7.91
N PRO A 469 -0.66 -16.68 8.07
CA PRO A 469 -0.46 -15.90 9.30
C PRO A 469 -1.61 -14.95 9.66
N GLY A 470 -2.39 -14.46 8.70
CA GLY A 470 -3.59 -13.68 9.01
C GLY A 470 -4.69 -14.52 9.67
N ILE A 471 -4.78 -15.80 9.27
CA ILE A 471 -5.70 -16.78 9.87
C ILE A 471 -5.21 -17.20 11.27
N VAL A 472 -3.97 -17.68 11.36
CA VAL A 472 -3.45 -18.33 12.56
C VAL A 472 -2.88 -17.32 13.55
N GLY A 473 -2.07 -16.36 13.09
CA GLY A 473 -1.36 -15.42 13.94
C GLY A 473 -2.29 -14.44 14.65
N VAL A 474 -3.30 -13.90 13.96
CA VAL A 474 -4.26 -12.95 14.55
C VAL A 474 -5.09 -13.62 15.65
N ALA A 475 -5.54 -14.86 15.43
CA ALA A 475 -6.23 -15.66 16.45
C ALA A 475 -5.30 -16.05 17.62
N LEU A 476 -4.07 -16.47 17.31
CA LEU A 476 -3.08 -16.89 18.30
C LEU A 476 -2.65 -15.74 19.21
N THR A 477 -2.48 -14.51 18.69
CA THR A 477 -2.21 -13.33 19.52
C THR A 477 -3.33 -13.10 20.52
N GLY A 478 -4.60 -13.23 20.12
CA GLY A 478 -5.73 -13.14 21.05
C GLY A 478 -5.70 -14.23 22.13
N PHE A 479 -5.47 -15.49 21.74
CA PHE A 479 -5.37 -16.61 22.68
C PHE A 479 -4.21 -16.48 23.66
N LEU A 480 -3.03 -16.06 23.18
CA LEU A 480 -1.86 -15.82 24.02
C LEU A 480 -2.10 -14.63 24.96
N LEU A 481 -2.77 -13.56 24.52
CA LEU A 481 -3.06 -12.41 25.36
C LEU A 481 -4.00 -12.76 26.52
N ASP A 482 -5.03 -13.57 26.27
CA ASP A 482 -5.89 -14.13 27.33
C ASP A 482 -5.12 -15.06 28.28
N SER A 483 -4.18 -15.86 27.76
CA SER A 483 -3.48 -16.89 28.53
C SER A 483 -2.28 -16.37 29.33
N THR A 484 -1.60 -15.34 28.85
CA THR A 484 -0.35 -14.83 29.44
C THR A 484 -0.44 -13.37 29.91
N HIS A 485 -1.54 -12.67 29.65
CA HIS A 485 -1.77 -11.25 29.98
C HIS A 485 -0.59 -10.34 29.60
N SER A 486 0.08 -10.63 28.48
CA SER A 486 1.33 -9.99 28.09
C SER A 486 1.40 -9.78 26.59
N TRP A 487 1.52 -8.51 26.18
CA TRP A 487 1.77 -8.09 24.80
C TRP A 487 3.12 -8.58 24.26
N THR A 488 4.12 -8.71 25.13
CA THR A 488 5.43 -9.28 24.78
C THR A 488 5.31 -10.73 24.33
N MET A 489 4.51 -11.56 25.01
CA MET A 489 4.36 -12.98 24.64
C MET A 489 3.34 -13.20 23.52
N SER A 490 2.32 -12.37 23.41
CA SER A 490 1.22 -12.54 22.44
C SER A 490 1.47 -11.93 21.06
N LEU A 491 2.10 -10.74 21.00
CA LEU A 491 2.32 -9.99 19.76
C LEU A 491 3.80 -9.97 19.37
N PHE A 492 4.69 -9.59 20.28
CA PHE A 492 6.09 -9.33 19.94
C PHE A 492 6.92 -10.61 19.77
N ALA A 493 6.93 -11.51 20.75
CA ALA A 493 7.78 -12.71 20.71
C ALA A 493 7.54 -13.63 19.49
N PRO A 494 6.29 -13.93 19.08
CA PRO A 494 6.04 -14.69 17.85
C PRO A 494 6.53 -13.95 16.60
N SER A 495 6.30 -12.64 16.52
CA SER A 495 6.70 -11.82 15.37
C SER A 495 8.23 -11.71 15.26
N ILE A 496 8.92 -11.47 16.38
CA ILE A 496 10.39 -11.48 16.49
C ILE A 496 10.95 -12.85 16.08
N PHE A 497 10.38 -13.95 16.57
CA PHE A 497 10.80 -15.31 16.21
C PHE A 497 10.72 -15.54 14.69
N PHE A 498 9.60 -15.18 14.06
CA PHE A 498 9.44 -15.34 12.61
C PHE A 498 10.35 -14.40 11.80
N TYR A 499 10.55 -13.16 12.23
CA TYR A 499 11.51 -12.25 11.57
C TYR A 499 12.97 -12.76 11.67
N LEU A 500 13.40 -13.23 12.84
CA LEU A 500 14.76 -13.76 13.02
C LEU A 500 14.99 -15.05 12.23
N THR A 501 14.09 -16.04 12.36
CA THR A 501 14.21 -17.30 11.61
C THR A 501 14.07 -17.10 10.10
N GLY A 502 13.17 -16.22 9.66
CA GLY A 502 13.02 -15.82 8.27
C GLY A 502 14.28 -15.16 7.71
N THR A 503 14.97 -14.34 8.51
CA THR A 503 16.26 -13.73 8.14
C THR A 503 17.33 -14.80 7.95
N VAL A 504 17.44 -15.76 8.86
CA VAL A 504 18.41 -16.88 8.78
C VAL A 504 18.16 -17.73 7.53
N VAL A 505 16.91 -18.14 7.27
CA VAL A 505 16.54 -18.94 6.10
C VAL A 505 16.78 -18.16 4.80
N TRP A 506 16.45 -16.87 4.76
CA TRP A 506 16.70 -16.03 3.59
C TRP A 506 18.20 -15.86 3.28
N LEU A 507 19.01 -15.56 4.30
CA LEU A 507 20.45 -15.42 4.13
C LEU A 507 21.12 -16.73 3.70
N ALA A 508 20.68 -17.87 4.24
CA ALA A 508 21.21 -19.19 3.88
C ALA A 508 20.82 -19.64 2.47
N PHE A 509 19.53 -19.55 2.11
CA PHE A 509 18.97 -20.27 0.96
C PHE A 509 18.43 -19.39 -0.19
N ALA A 510 18.18 -18.10 0.02
CA ALA A 510 17.68 -17.25 -1.06
C ALA A 510 18.75 -17.02 -2.14
N SER A 511 18.29 -16.96 -3.40
CA SER A 511 19.10 -16.66 -4.57
C SER A 511 18.27 -15.84 -5.55
N SER A 512 18.87 -14.81 -6.16
CA SER A 512 18.23 -13.99 -7.20
C SER A 512 18.89 -14.22 -8.57
N LYS A 513 19.54 -15.39 -8.74
CA LYS A 513 20.10 -15.82 -10.02
C LYS A 513 18.99 -16.51 -10.84
N PRO A 514 18.87 -16.24 -12.14
CA PRO A 514 17.87 -16.87 -12.99
C PRO A 514 17.95 -18.41 -12.93
N GLN A 515 16.82 -19.07 -12.66
CA GLN A 515 16.69 -20.52 -12.61
C GLN A 515 15.89 -21.03 -13.82
N LYS A 516 16.36 -22.13 -14.41
CA LYS A 516 15.62 -22.84 -15.47
C LYS A 516 14.76 -23.92 -14.82
N PHE A 517 13.44 -23.72 -14.87
CA PHE A 517 12.49 -24.72 -14.43
C PHE A 517 12.03 -25.54 -15.63
N THR A 518 12.62 -26.73 -15.79
CA THR A 518 12.17 -27.70 -16.80
C THR A 518 11.18 -28.67 -16.18
N LYS A 519 10.19 -29.10 -16.98
CA LYS A 519 9.35 -30.25 -16.65
C LYS A 519 10.22 -31.50 -16.78
N ASP A 520 10.35 -32.28 -15.71
CA ASP A 520 10.92 -33.63 -15.83
C ASP A 520 10.02 -34.39 -16.82
N HIS A 521 10.55 -34.83 -17.97
CA HIS A 521 9.83 -35.77 -18.82
C HIS A 521 9.66 -37.05 -18.02
N ASP A 522 8.41 -37.47 -17.79
CA ASP A 522 8.10 -38.64 -16.97
C ASP A 522 8.81 -39.88 -17.53
N SER A 523 9.66 -40.47 -16.68
CA SER A 523 10.40 -41.71 -16.89
C SER A 523 9.74 -42.87 -16.15
#